data_AF-B9HJL1-F1
#
_entry.id   AF-B9HJL1-F1
#
_cell.length_a   1.000
_cell.length_b   1.000
_cell.length_c   1.000
_cell.angle_alpha   90.00
_cell.angle_beta   90.00
_cell.angle_gamma   90.00
#
_symmetry.space_group_name_H-M   'P 1'
#
loop_
_entity.id
_entity.type
_entity.pdbx_description
1 polymer ?
#
loop_
_entity_poly.entity_id
_entity_poly.type
_entity_poly.pdbx_seq_one_letter_code
_entity_poly.pdbx_strand_id
1 'polypeptide(L)'
;MKLWRRASGALKDQNSLLAISLSRQTWYRNSDLEAAIIKATSHDESYVDYRNAQRVFTWIRTSPVSLKPLIWALTTRMEKTRSWVVAIKGLMLMHGVFCCKTPAVQRIGRLPFDLSNFTDGHSKQAKMWGFNTFIRSYFSFLDQRSALFYVQQNQTEEPMVQELVKLRNWQSLLDMLLQIKPMADNMKEVLITEAMDCVIIEIFDVYGRICKGIARVLMGIYSAGKLEATMAFKILQKAKVQGEDLALYFEFCRNFGVFNALEVPKVTQIPEADIKDLERIINGVPEAKSYKNVNDEDDNKAIVVKEDVAIVEEKEPNSRLKTIVTDKWEIFEEDVNINSQGNHETSHFRATSSAENPPNYLPIVPVYHEQEIPDFICFY
;
A
#
# COMPACT_ATOMS: atom_id res chain seq x y z
N MET A 1 18.23 14.14 27.87
CA MET A 1 18.80 13.29 26.78
C MET A 1 17.96 13.26 25.49
N LYS A 2 16.61 13.23 25.52
CA LYS A 2 15.76 13.18 24.29
C LYS A 2 15.96 14.42 23.37
N LEU A 3 16.01 15.63 23.94
CA LEU A 3 16.23 16.88 23.20
C LEU A 3 17.57 16.94 22.46
N TRP A 4 18.67 16.53 23.10
CA TRP A 4 19.99 16.48 22.49
C TRP A 4 20.06 15.53 21.28
N ARG A 5 19.38 14.38 21.37
CA ARG A 5 19.28 13.43 20.25
C ARG A 5 18.50 14.03 19.09
N ARG A 6 17.35 14.66 19.36
CA ARG A 6 16.55 15.37 18.35
C ARG A 6 17.36 16.48 17.68
N ALA A 7 18.06 17.31 18.45
CA ALA A 7 18.92 18.37 17.92
C ALA A 7 20.05 17.79 17.05
N SER A 8 20.74 16.75 17.51
CA SER A 8 21.80 16.09 16.72
C SER A 8 21.28 15.45 15.42
N GLY A 9 20.07 14.86 15.47
CA GLY A 9 19.40 14.31 14.29
C GLY A 9 19.01 15.39 13.29
N ALA A 10 18.44 16.50 13.76
CA ALA A 10 18.12 17.66 12.92
C ALA A 10 19.38 18.24 12.26
N LEU A 11 20.48 18.40 13.01
CA LEU A 11 21.76 18.84 12.45
C LEU A 11 22.29 17.87 11.38
N LYS A 12 22.16 16.56 11.60
CA LYS A 12 22.57 15.53 10.62
C LYS A 12 21.73 15.61 9.34
N ASP A 13 20.42 15.82 9.47
CA ASP A 13 19.53 15.98 8.32
C ASP A 13 19.85 17.27 7.55
N GLN A 14 20.06 18.40 8.24
CA GLN A 14 20.49 19.67 7.63
C GLN A 14 21.83 19.55 6.91
N ASN A 15 22.83 18.92 7.55
CA ASN A 15 24.13 18.70 6.91
C ASN A 15 24.02 17.82 5.66
N SER A 16 23.13 16.82 5.68
CA SER A 16 22.87 15.97 4.52
C SER A 16 22.19 16.75 3.39
N LEU A 17 21.27 17.66 3.70
CA LEU A 17 20.63 18.55 2.72
C LEU A 17 21.63 19.54 2.11
N LEU A 18 22.47 20.15 2.95
CA LEU A 18 23.54 21.04 2.48
C LEU A 18 24.51 20.30 1.57
N ALA A 19 24.94 19.09 1.93
CA ALA A 19 25.80 18.26 1.09
C ALA A 19 25.19 17.95 -0.29
N ILE A 20 23.86 17.80 -0.39
CA ILE A 20 23.17 17.63 -1.67
C ILE A 20 23.20 18.93 -2.49
N SER A 21 22.90 20.07 -1.87
CA SER A 21 22.93 21.37 -2.57
C SER A 21 24.30 21.72 -3.15
N LEU A 22 25.37 21.21 -2.54
CA LEU A 22 26.75 21.42 -2.97
C LEU A 22 27.25 20.35 -3.95
N SER A 23 26.47 19.28 -4.18
CA SER A 23 26.89 18.21 -5.08
C SER A 23 26.56 18.51 -6.54
N ARG A 24 27.40 18.03 -7.45
CA ARG A 24 27.13 18.14 -8.89
C ARG A 24 25.95 17.25 -9.28
N GLN A 25 25.00 17.84 -10.00
CA GLN A 25 23.93 17.10 -10.65
C GLN A 25 24.54 16.15 -11.69
N THR A 26 24.18 14.87 -11.60
CA THR A 26 24.56 13.86 -12.61
C THR A 26 23.29 13.16 -13.08
N TRP A 27 23.35 12.46 -14.21
CA TRP A 27 22.18 11.71 -14.71
C TRP A 27 21.69 10.61 -13.75
N TYR A 28 22.54 10.16 -12.83
CA TYR A 28 22.21 9.22 -11.77
C TYR A 28 21.76 9.87 -10.46
N ARG A 29 21.77 11.20 -10.38
CA ARG A 29 21.59 11.95 -9.14
C ARG A 29 20.51 13.00 -9.30
N ASN A 30 19.44 12.90 -8.52
CA ASN A 30 18.37 13.87 -8.50
C ASN A 30 18.32 14.50 -7.11
N SER A 31 18.83 15.73 -6.98
CA SER A 31 18.91 16.49 -5.74
C SER A 31 17.56 16.68 -5.05
N ASP A 32 16.50 16.95 -5.80
CA ASP A 32 15.15 17.14 -5.26
C ASP A 32 14.58 15.83 -4.68
N LEU A 33 14.83 14.72 -5.37
CA LEU A 33 14.46 13.38 -4.93
C LEU A 33 15.22 12.96 -3.67
N GLU A 34 16.53 13.18 -3.64
CA GLU A 34 17.34 12.92 -2.45
C GLU A 34 16.89 13.77 -1.25
N ALA A 35 16.61 15.05 -1.46
CA ALA A 35 16.11 15.93 -0.42
C ALA A 35 14.74 15.46 0.10
N ALA A 36 13.84 15.01 -0.77
CA ALA A 36 12.56 14.44 -0.38
C ALA A 36 12.74 13.16 0.45
N ILE A 37 13.66 12.25 0.06
CA ILE A 37 13.97 11.03 0.82
C ILE A 37 14.50 11.38 2.21
N ILE A 38 15.44 12.33 2.31
CA ILE A 38 15.98 12.76 3.61
C ILE A 38 14.88 13.31 4.52
N LYS A 39 13.97 14.14 3.98
CA LYS A 39 12.85 14.70 4.74
C LYS A 39 11.85 13.63 5.17
N ALA A 40 11.48 12.74 4.25
CA ALA A 40 10.58 11.60 4.50
C ALA A 40 11.13 10.67 5.60
N THR A 41 12.45 10.53 5.67
CA THR A 41 13.12 9.61 6.62
C THR A 41 13.93 10.36 7.68
N SER A 42 13.50 11.58 8.04
CA SER A 42 14.16 12.43 9.05
C SER A 42 14.29 11.74 10.42
N HIS A 43 15.17 12.25 11.28
CA HIS A 43 15.35 11.75 12.65
C HIS A 43 14.22 12.18 13.61
N ASP A 44 13.16 12.84 13.11
CA ASP A 44 12.04 13.25 13.95
C ASP A 44 11.20 12.02 14.36
N GLU A 45 10.98 11.86 15.65
CA GLU A 45 10.21 10.77 16.24
C GLU A 45 8.70 11.04 16.25
N SER A 46 8.28 12.29 16.04
CA SER A 46 6.91 12.73 16.33
C SER A 46 5.91 12.50 15.21
N TYR A 47 6.37 12.43 13.96
CA TYR A 47 5.51 12.25 12.79
C TYR A 47 6.23 11.61 11.60
N VAL A 48 5.45 11.10 10.64
CA VAL A 48 5.90 10.67 9.32
C VAL A 48 5.61 11.78 8.31
N ASP A 49 6.62 12.18 7.52
CA ASP A 49 6.46 13.23 6.51
C ASP A 49 5.81 12.66 5.24
N TYR A 50 4.48 12.50 5.30
CA TYR A 50 3.66 11.99 4.22
C TYR A 50 3.73 12.86 2.96
N ARG A 51 3.95 14.17 3.10
CA ARG A 51 4.07 15.08 1.96
C ARG A 51 5.28 14.72 1.10
N ASN A 52 6.45 14.54 1.71
CA ASN A 52 7.65 14.17 0.96
C ASN A 52 7.64 12.71 0.53
N ALA A 53 7.05 11.80 1.32
CA ALA A 53 6.85 10.41 0.89
C ALA A 53 5.96 10.33 -0.37
N GLN A 54 4.87 11.09 -0.43
CA GLN A 54 3.99 11.12 -1.59
C GLN A 54 4.70 11.66 -2.83
N ARG A 55 5.55 12.68 -2.69
CA ARG A 55 6.39 13.18 -3.80
C ARG A 55 7.29 12.08 -4.37
N VAL A 56 7.91 11.28 -3.49
CA VAL A 56 8.71 10.12 -3.88
C VAL A 56 7.88 9.12 -4.67
N PHE A 57 6.69 8.76 -4.20
CA PHE A 57 5.80 7.82 -4.89
C PHE A 57 5.29 8.36 -6.23
N THR A 58 4.96 9.66 -6.31
CA THR A 58 4.57 10.30 -7.56
C THR A 58 5.67 10.21 -8.61
N TRP A 59 6.93 10.49 -8.25
CA TRP A 59 8.05 10.35 -9.20
C TRP A 59 8.23 8.92 -9.72
N ILE A 60 8.07 7.91 -8.87
CA ILE A 60 8.15 6.50 -9.30
C ILE A 60 7.05 6.16 -10.31
N ARG A 61 5.83 6.65 -10.07
CA ARG A 61 4.67 6.39 -10.93
C ARG A 61 4.77 7.15 -12.26
N THR A 62 5.29 8.38 -12.26
CA THR A 62 5.37 9.21 -13.47
C THR A 62 6.63 8.99 -14.29
N SER A 63 7.75 8.59 -13.68
CA SER A 63 9.04 8.43 -14.37
C SER A 63 9.79 7.19 -13.89
N PRO A 64 9.87 6.11 -14.68
CA PRO A 64 10.62 4.91 -14.31
C PRO A 64 12.13 5.16 -14.21
N VAL A 65 12.64 6.23 -14.83
CA VAL A 65 14.05 6.64 -14.76
C VAL A 65 14.44 7.10 -13.35
N SER A 66 13.48 7.63 -12.58
CA SER A 66 13.70 8.07 -11.20
C SER A 66 14.03 6.94 -10.23
N LEU A 67 13.75 5.68 -10.59
CA LEU A 67 13.90 4.54 -9.71
C LEU A 67 15.36 4.29 -9.30
N LYS A 68 16.31 4.39 -10.24
CA LYS A 68 17.74 4.15 -9.93
C LYS A 68 18.29 5.20 -8.95
N PRO A 69 18.14 6.52 -9.18
CA PRO A 69 18.51 7.54 -8.21
C PRO A 69 17.82 7.36 -6.85
N LEU A 70 16.53 6.99 -6.85
CA LEU A 70 15.77 6.75 -5.62
C LEU A 70 16.39 5.64 -4.79
N ILE A 71 16.60 4.48 -5.43
CA ILE A 71 17.13 3.29 -4.76
C ILE A 71 18.53 3.58 -4.22
N TRP A 72 19.38 4.21 -5.02
CA TRP A 72 20.71 4.61 -4.57
C TRP A 72 20.66 5.53 -3.33
N ALA A 73 19.81 6.56 -3.36
CA ALA A 73 19.67 7.52 -2.28
C ALA A 73 19.15 6.87 -0.98
N LEU A 74 18.14 6.02 -1.11
CA LEU A 74 17.52 5.33 0.01
C LEU A 74 18.45 4.28 0.61
N THR A 75 19.11 3.45 -0.22
CA THR A 75 20.17 2.52 0.22
C THR A 75 21.26 3.25 0.98
N THR A 76 21.83 4.31 0.40
CA THR A 76 22.91 5.07 1.02
C THR A 76 22.52 5.61 2.40
N ARG A 77 21.24 6.00 2.57
CA ARG A 77 20.72 6.48 3.84
C ARG A 77 20.53 5.35 4.85
N MET A 78 20.03 4.20 4.42
CA MET A 78 19.81 3.03 5.27
C MET A 78 21.13 2.41 5.75
N GLU A 79 22.13 2.27 4.89
CA GLU A 79 23.44 1.71 5.27
C GLU A 79 24.17 2.55 6.33
N LYS A 80 23.95 3.87 6.33
CA LYS A 80 24.58 4.81 7.27
C LYS A 80 23.76 5.02 8.54
N THR A 81 22.57 4.44 8.64
CA THR A 81 21.70 4.69 9.80
C THR A 81 22.05 3.79 10.97
N ARG A 82 22.07 4.39 12.16
CA ARG A 82 22.05 3.69 13.45
C ARG A 82 20.88 4.15 14.31
N SER A 83 19.90 4.80 13.69
CA SER A 83 18.71 5.33 14.35
C SER A 83 17.50 4.51 13.95
N TRP A 84 16.80 3.95 14.94
CA TRP A 84 15.57 3.18 14.70
C TRP A 84 14.51 4.01 13.97
N VAL A 85 14.47 5.33 14.21
CA VAL A 85 13.54 6.28 13.60
C VAL A 85 13.73 6.38 12.08
N VAL A 86 14.99 6.52 11.66
CA VAL A 86 15.33 6.62 10.24
C VAL A 86 15.12 5.26 9.57
N ALA A 87 15.48 4.17 10.25
CA ALA A 87 15.30 2.82 9.75
C ALA A 87 13.82 2.49 9.51
N ILE A 88 12.93 2.72 10.50
CA ILE A 88 11.50 2.42 10.35
C ILE A 88 10.86 3.28 9.25
N LYS A 89 11.18 4.58 9.19
CA LYS A 89 10.69 5.46 8.11
C LYS A 89 11.20 5.04 6.74
N GLY A 90 12.46 4.58 6.65
CA GLY A 90 13.03 4.06 5.41
C GLY A 90 12.37 2.77 4.95
N LEU A 91 12.06 1.86 5.88
CA LEU A 91 11.29 0.64 5.58
C LEU A 91 9.86 0.97 5.13
N MET A 92 9.15 1.86 5.82
CA MET A 92 7.82 2.33 5.39
C MET A 92 7.86 2.99 4.00
N LEU A 93 8.88 3.81 3.73
CA LEU A 93 9.05 4.44 2.42
C LEU A 93 9.27 3.36 1.34
N MET A 94 10.19 2.40 1.55
CA MET A 94 10.39 1.28 0.63
C MET A 94 9.14 0.43 0.45
N HIS A 95 8.38 0.18 1.51
CA HIS A 95 7.11 -0.54 1.43
C HIS A 95 6.15 0.17 0.48
N GLY A 96 5.96 1.49 0.64
CA GLY A 96 5.15 2.31 -0.27
C GLY A 96 5.67 2.32 -1.70
N VAL A 97 7.00 2.31 -1.91
CA VAL A 97 7.61 2.14 -3.24
C VAL A 97 7.16 0.83 -3.87
N PHE A 98 7.24 -0.29 -3.14
CA PHE A 98 6.77 -1.58 -3.66
C PHE A 98 5.27 -1.62 -3.94
N CYS A 99 4.46 -0.88 -3.16
CA CYS A 99 3.02 -0.77 -3.39
C CYS A 99 2.65 0.09 -4.61
N CYS A 100 3.59 0.81 -5.23
CA CYS A 100 3.33 1.51 -6.49
C CYS A 100 3.08 0.56 -7.68
N LYS A 101 3.36 -0.75 -7.55
CA LYS A 101 3.06 -1.82 -8.53
C LYS A 101 3.59 -1.56 -9.96
N THR A 102 4.60 -0.71 -10.14
CA THR A 102 5.19 -0.47 -11.46
C THR A 102 6.11 -1.64 -11.86
N PRO A 103 6.19 -2.02 -13.15
CA PRO A 103 7.07 -3.10 -13.60
C PRO A 103 8.55 -2.86 -13.29
N ALA A 104 8.98 -1.61 -13.19
CA ALA A 104 10.35 -1.25 -12.83
C ALA A 104 10.66 -1.57 -11.36
N VAL A 105 9.72 -1.34 -10.45
CA VAL A 105 9.86 -1.61 -9.02
C VAL A 105 9.92 -3.12 -8.74
N GLN A 106 9.11 -3.92 -9.45
CA GLN A 106 9.13 -5.38 -9.30
C GLN A 106 10.47 -6.00 -9.74
N ARG A 107 11.23 -5.32 -10.61
CA ARG A 107 12.57 -5.73 -11.06
C ARG A 107 13.69 -5.46 -10.04
N ILE A 108 13.41 -4.81 -8.91
CA ILE A 108 14.41 -4.57 -7.86
C ILE A 108 14.90 -5.91 -7.27
N GLY A 109 14.02 -6.91 -7.15
CA GLY A 109 14.36 -8.14 -6.44
C GLY A 109 14.48 -7.89 -4.93
N ARG A 110 15.51 -8.45 -4.29
CA ARG A 110 15.81 -8.26 -2.86
C ARG A 110 16.07 -6.78 -2.52
N LEU A 111 15.93 -6.40 -1.25
CA LEU A 111 16.22 -5.04 -0.83
C LEU A 111 17.70 -4.70 -1.08
N PRO A 112 18.00 -3.49 -1.59
CA PRO A 112 19.35 -3.06 -1.92
C PRO A 112 20.13 -2.55 -0.70
N PHE A 113 19.71 -2.89 0.52
CA PHE A 113 20.37 -2.58 1.78
C PHE A 113 20.04 -3.67 2.80
N ASP A 114 20.86 -3.85 3.83
CA ASP A 114 20.66 -4.89 4.85
C ASP A 114 20.39 -4.30 6.24
N LEU A 115 19.25 -4.67 6.84
CA LEU A 115 18.88 -4.34 8.22
C LEU A 115 18.66 -5.61 9.08
N SER A 116 19.04 -6.79 8.60
CA SER A 116 18.88 -8.07 9.34
C SER A 116 19.59 -8.06 10.70
N ASN A 117 20.74 -7.39 10.78
CA ASN A 117 21.53 -7.23 12.00
C ASN A 117 21.38 -5.85 12.65
N PHE A 118 20.34 -5.09 12.28
CA PHE A 118 20.16 -3.71 12.73
C PHE A 118 20.18 -3.59 14.27
N THR A 119 20.89 -2.59 14.79
CA THR A 119 20.88 -2.21 16.21
C THR A 119 20.91 -0.70 16.34
N ASP A 120 20.01 -0.15 17.17
CA ASP A 120 20.03 1.28 17.49
C ASP A 120 21.31 1.65 18.26
N GLY A 121 22.03 2.64 17.75
CA GLY A 121 23.31 3.09 18.28
C GLY A 121 23.22 4.22 19.31
N HIS A 122 22.02 4.69 19.65
CA HIS A 122 21.83 5.93 20.42
C HIS A 122 21.25 5.71 21.84
N SER A 123 20.97 4.46 22.21
CA SER A 123 20.38 4.08 23.50
C SER A 123 20.89 2.71 23.99
N LYS A 124 20.62 2.38 25.26
CA LYS A 124 20.94 1.07 25.83
C LYS A 124 20.15 -0.04 25.12
N GLN A 125 20.82 -1.17 24.83
CA GLN A 125 20.21 -2.33 24.18
C GLN A 125 18.95 -2.82 24.90
N ALA A 126 18.96 -2.87 26.23
CA ALA A 126 17.80 -3.29 27.03
C ALA A 126 16.55 -2.41 26.83
N LYS A 127 16.71 -1.17 26.36
CA LYS A 127 15.58 -0.28 26.04
C LYS A 127 15.16 -0.39 24.58
N MET A 128 16.09 -0.74 23.69
CA MET A 128 15.89 -0.74 22.23
C MET A 128 15.61 -2.12 21.65
N TRP A 129 15.69 -3.19 22.43
CA TRP A 129 15.54 -4.55 21.93
C TRP A 129 14.24 -4.73 21.14
N GLY A 130 13.12 -4.19 21.64
CA GLY A 130 11.82 -4.25 20.96
C GLY A 130 11.82 -3.52 19.61
N PHE A 131 12.42 -2.32 19.56
CA PHE A 131 12.57 -1.55 18.32
C PHE A 131 13.48 -2.26 17.31
N ASN A 132 14.60 -2.82 17.77
CA ASN A 132 15.54 -3.56 16.94
C ASN A 132 14.86 -4.80 16.33
N THR A 133 14.15 -5.58 17.14
CA THR A 133 13.38 -6.75 16.69
C THR A 133 12.32 -6.35 15.68
N PHE A 134 11.55 -5.30 15.95
CA PHE A 134 10.52 -4.80 15.04
C PHE A 134 11.09 -4.44 13.66
N ILE A 135 12.20 -3.68 13.63
CA ILE A 135 12.85 -3.26 12.38
C ILE A 135 13.38 -4.47 11.61
N ARG A 136 14.00 -5.43 12.29
CA ARG A 136 14.52 -6.66 11.67
C ARG A 136 13.39 -7.48 11.07
N SER A 137 12.29 -7.69 11.80
CA SER A 137 11.12 -8.41 11.29
C SER A 137 10.51 -7.72 10.07
N TYR A 138 10.38 -6.39 10.12
CA TYR A 138 9.83 -5.62 9.00
C TYR A 138 10.74 -5.65 7.77
N PHE A 139 12.06 -5.53 7.97
CA PHE A 139 13.04 -5.71 6.91
C PHE A 139 12.97 -7.10 6.27
N SER A 140 13.00 -8.17 7.08
CA SER A 140 12.96 -9.55 6.59
C SER A 140 11.69 -9.83 5.79
N PHE A 141 10.55 -9.31 6.23
CA PHE A 141 9.30 -9.37 5.47
C PHE A 141 9.43 -8.69 4.12
N LEU A 142 9.86 -7.42 4.07
CA LEU A 142 9.94 -6.65 2.83
C LEU A 142 10.93 -7.30 1.85
N ASP A 143 12.04 -7.82 2.34
CA ASP A 143 13.08 -8.46 1.53
C ASP A 143 12.62 -9.79 0.92
N GLN A 144 11.93 -10.60 1.72
CA GLN A 144 11.34 -11.82 1.21
C GLN A 144 10.20 -11.54 0.25
N ARG A 145 9.36 -10.53 0.51
CA ARG A 145 8.27 -10.11 -0.37
C ARG A 145 8.81 -9.70 -1.73
N SER A 146 9.78 -8.78 -1.77
CA SER A 146 10.28 -8.24 -3.02
C SER A 146 10.99 -9.31 -3.87
N ALA A 147 11.69 -10.25 -3.23
CA ALA A 147 12.27 -11.42 -3.90
C ALA A 147 11.22 -12.34 -4.52
N LEU A 148 10.10 -12.58 -3.84
CA LEU A 148 9.01 -13.42 -4.35
C LEU A 148 8.34 -12.79 -5.58
N PHE A 149 8.03 -11.49 -5.53
CA PHE A 149 7.44 -10.77 -6.67
C PHE A 149 8.35 -10.79 -7.91
N TYR A 150 9.67 -10.68 -7.72
CA TYR A 150 10.65 -10.77 -8.81
C TYR A 150 10.63 -12.14 -9.50
N VAL A 151 10.56 -13.23 -8.73
CA VAL A 151 10.49 -14.59 -9.28
C VAL A 151 9.19 -14.81 -10.04
N GLN A 152 8.06 -14.30 -9.53
CA GLN A 152 6.74 -14.48 -10.12
C GLN A 152 6.55 -13.78 -11.47
N GLN A 153 7.28 -12.69 -11.77
CA GLN A 153 7.22 -12.02 -13.07
C GLN A 153 7.76 -12.88 -14.23
N ASN A 154 8.63 -13.85 -13.95
CA ASN A 154 9.32 -14.63 -14.98
C ASN A 154 8.59 -15.92 -15.37
N GLN A 155 7.31 -16.06 -15.00
CA GLN A 155 6.54 -17.29 -15.18
C GLN A 155 5.26 -17.01 -15.98
N THR A 156 5.08 -17.74 -17.09
CA THR A 156 3.96 -17.61 -18.02
C THR A 156 3.25 -18.97 -18.09
N GLU A 157 2.00 -19.01 -17.63
CA GLU A 157 1.14 -20.19 -17.45
C GLU A 157 1.54 -21.11 -16.29
N GLU A 158 0.59 -21.37 -15.39
CA GLU A 158 0.88 -22.07 -14.14
C GLU A 158 0.10 -23.38 -14.02
N PRO A 159 0.78 -24.53 -14.06
CA PRO A 159 0.17 -25.77 -13.62
C PRO A 159 -0.29 -25.62 -12.16
N MET A 160 -1.30 -26.39 -11.75
CA MET A 160 -1.85 -26.35 -10.38
C MET A 160 -0.76 -26.43 -9.30
N VAL A 161 0.29 -27.21 -9.53
CA VAL A 161 1.45 -27.31 -8.62
C VAL A 161 2.13 -25.96 -8.37
N GLN A 162 2.24 -25.10 -9.39
CA GLN A 162 2.88 -23.79 -9.28
C GLN A 162 1.99 -22.80 -8.52
N GLU A 163 0.68 -22.83 -8.74
CA GLU A 163 -0.28 -22.07 -7.93
C GLU A 163 -0.23 -22.50 -6.45
N LEU A 164 -0.11 -23.80 -6.17
CA LEU A 164 0.07 -24.33 -4.81
C LEU A 164 1.40 -23.86 -4.18
N VAL A 165 2.49 -23.80 -4.96
CA VAL A 165 3.77 -23.23 -4.48
C VAL A 165 3.64 -21.74 -4.17
N LYS A 166 2.96 -20.97 -5.03
CA LYS A 166 2.67 -19.56 -4.78
C LYS A 166 1.87 -19.37 -3.50
N LEU A 167 0.82 -20.15 -3.30
CA LEU A 167 0.00 -20.12 -2.08
C LEU A 167 0.86 -20.36 -0.84
N ARG A 168 1.75 -21.36 -0.84
CA ARG A 168 2.66 -21.60 0.27
C ARG A 168 3.57 -20.39 0.55
N ASN A 169 4.04 -19.71 -0.49
CA ASN A 169 4.85 -18.51 -0.35
C ASN A 169 4.05 -17.35 0.26
N TRP A 170 2.79 -17.16 -0.15
CA TRP A 170 1.89 -16.18 0.47
C TRP A 170 1.58 -16.50 1.92
N GLN A 171 1.35 -17.78 2.27
CA GLN A 171 1.20 -18.19 3.67
C GLN A 171 2.45 -17.87 4.50
N SER A 172 3.65 -18.10 3.96
CA SER A 172 4.89 -17.71 4.63
C SER A 172 5.01 -16.20 4.83
N LEU A 173 4.60 -15.40 3.84
CA LEU A 173 4.54 -13.93 3.97
C LEU A 173 3.58 -13.49 5.06
N LEU A 174 2.40 -14.12 5.16
CA LEU A 174 1.46 -13.85 6.23
C LEU A 174 2.07 -14.16 7.61
N ASP A 175 2.73 -15.31 7.78
CA ASP A 175 3.39 -15.64 9.04
C ASP A 175 4.39 -14.55 9.45
N MET A 176 5.21 -14.05 8.52
CA MET A 176 6.18 -12.98 8.80
C MET A 176 5.51 -11.66 9.15
N LEU A 177 4.42 -11.29 8.47
CA LEU A 177 3.66 -10.08 8.78
C LEU A 177 3.13 -10.11 10.22
N LEU A 178 2.59 -11.26 10.66
CA LEU A 178 2.08 -11.44 12.02
C LEU A 178 3.17 -11.37 13.10
N GLN A 179 4.45 -11.52 12.73
CA GLN A 179 5.59 -11.28 13.64
C GLN A 179 5.99 -9.80 13.75
N ILE A 180 5.54 -8.93 12.84
CA ILE A 180 5.80 -7.50 12.93
C ILE A 180 4.80 -6.91 13.93
N LYS A 181 5.20 -6.86 15.19
CA LYS A 181 4.42 -6.23 16.26
C LYS A 181 5.31 -5.70 17.37
N PRO A 182 4.86 -4.69 18.14
CA PRO A 182 5.52 -4.26 19.36
C PRO A 182 5.67 -5.41 20.35
N MET A 183 6.88 -5.59 20.89
CA MET A 183 7.19 -6.66 21.85
C MET A 183 7.66 -6.14 23.22
N ALA A 184 7.73 -4.81 23.39
CA ALA A 184 8.17 -4.17 24.62
C ALA A 184 7.24 -3.02 25.02
N ASP A 185 7.11 -2.78 26.32
CA ASP A 185 6.15 -1.80 26.89
C ASP A 185 6.44 -0.36 26.46
N ASN A 186 7.70 -0.05 26.15
CA ASN A 186 8.14 1.30 25.79
C ASN A 186 8.03 1.62 24.29
N MET A 187 7.20 0.87 23.55
CA MET A 187 7.07 0.99 22.10
C MET A 187 5.82 1.76 21.64
N LYS A 188 5.02 2.31 22.56
CA LYS A 188 3.85 3.14 22.22
C LYS A 188 4.28 4.53 21.73
N GLU A 189 4.87 4.56 20.53
CA GLU A 189 5.36 5.74 19.83
C GLU A 189 4.62 5.87 18.48
N VAL A 190 4.39 7.10 18.02
CA VAL A 190 3.61 7.40 16.80
C VAL A 190 4.12 6.59 15.60
N LEU A 191 5.43 6.57 15.37
CA LEU A 191 6.04 5.85 14.24
C LEU A 191 5.79 4.34 14.26
N ILE A 192 5.65 3.74 15.44
CA ILE A 192 5.34 2.31 15.57
C ILE A 192 3.89 2.07 15.16
N THR A 193 2.96 2.90 15.60
CA THR A 193 1.55 2.81 15.19
C THR A 193 1.40 2.99 13.68
N GLU A 194 2.03 4.01 13.09
CA GLU A 194 1.98 4.26 11.65
C GLU A 194 2.58 3.08 10.83
N ALA A 195 3.66 2.48 11.33
CA ALA A 195 4.23 1.28 10.69
C ALA A 195 3.29 0.07 10.81
N MET A 196 2.60 -0.09 11.94
CA MET A 196 1.59 -1.14 12.12
C MET A 196 0.39 -0.93 11.18
N ASP A 197 -0.03 0.30 10.92
CA ASP A 197 -1.08 0.60 9.94
C ASP A 197 -0.67 0.16 8.53
N CYS A 198 0.60 0.38 8.13
CA CYS A 198 1.15 -0.15 6.87
C CYS A 198 1.14 -1.69 6.84
N VAL A 199 1.48 -2.34 7.96
CA VAL A 199 1.49 -3.81 8.07
C VAL A 199 0.08 -4.39 7.96
N ILE A 200 -0.92 -3.77 8.57
CA ILE A 200 -2.33 -4.22 8.49
C ILE A 200 -2.84 -4.17 7.05
N ILE A 201 -2.57 -3.08 6.32
CA ILE A 201 -2.97 -2.96 4.91
C ILE A 201 -2.38 -4.10 4.08
N GLU A 202 -1.10 -4.40 4.29
CA GLU A 202 -0.42 -5.47 3.56
C GLU A 202 -0.89 -6.87 4.00
N ILE A 203 -1.26 -7.06 5.28
CA ILE A 203 -1.91 -8.29 5.76
C ILE A 203 -3.22 -8.53 4.99
N PHE A 204 -4.03 -7.50 4.75
CA PHE A 204 -5.26 -7.64 3.97
C PHE A 204 -4.98 -8.04 2.52
N ASP A 205 -4.00 -7.42 1.84
CA ASP A 205 -3.64 -7.80 0.47
C ASP A 205 -3.15 -9.25 0.41
N VAL A 206 -2.24 -9.64 1.31
CA VAL A 206 -1.69 -11.01 1.35
C VAL A 206 -2.78 -12.04 1.69
N TYR A 207 -3.59 -11.79 2.72
CA TYR A 207 -4.65 -12.70 3.12
C TYR A 207 -5.72 -12.84 2.02
N GLY A 208 -6.12 -11.73 1.39
CA GLY A 208 -7.04 -11.74 0.25
C GLY A 208 -6.51 -12.57 -0.93
N ARG A 209 -5.20 -12.50 -1.22
CA ARG A 209 -4.55 -13.35 -2.23
C ARG A 209 -4.57 -14.83 -1.84
N ILE A 210 -4.36 -15.15 -0.56
CA ILE A 210 -4.46 -16.53 -0.06
C ILE A 210 -5.89 -17.05 -0.27
N CYS A 211 -6.91 -16.32 0.17
CA CYS A 211 -8.32 -16.70 -0.01
C CYS A 211 -8.67 -16.95 -1.48
N LYS A 212 -8.30 -16.01 -2.37
CA LYS A 212 -8.53 -16.14 -3.82
C LYS A 212 -7.79 -17.35 -4.42
N GLY A 213 -6.56 -17.60 -3.99
CA GLY A 213 -5.80 -18.76 -4.45
C GLY A 213 -6.39 -20.08 -3.97
N ILE A 214 -6.85 -20.16 -2.71
CA ILE A 214 -7.53 -21.34 -2.18
C ILE A 214 -8.82 -21.62 -2.97
N ALA A 215 -9.63 -20.59 -3.23
CA ALA A 215 -10.84 -20.75 -4.05
C ALA A 215 -10.52 -21.33 -5.44
N ARG A 216 -9.47 -20.84 -6.11
CA ARG A 216 -9.02 -21.37 -7.41
C ARG A 216 -8.57 -22.82 -7.32
N VAL A 217 -7.84 -23.20 -6.27
CA VAL A 217 -7.41 -24.59 -6.03
C VAL A 217 -8.58 -25.52 -5.79
N LEU A 218 -9.58 -25.08 -5.01
CA LEU A 218 -10.78 -25.86 -4.72
C LEU A 218 -11.63 -26.10 -5.98
N MET A 219 -11.74 -25.12 -6.87
CA MET A 219 -12.45 -25.29 -8.15
C MET A 219 -11.81 -26.35 -9.07
N GLY A 220 -10.48 -26.54 -9.00
CA GLY A 220 -9.73 -27.50 -9.82
C GLY A 220 -9.51 -28.87 -9.18
N ILE A 221 -10.06 -29.13 -8.00
CA ILE A 221 -9.60 -30.21 -7.13
C ILE A 221 -10.00 -31.61 -7.59
N TYR A 222 -11.12 -31.73 -8.31
CA TYR A 222 -11.58 -33.01 -8.86
C TYR A 222 -10.72 -33.51 -10.02
N SER A 223 -9.90 -32.63 -10.60
CA SER A 223 -8.90 -32.99 -11.62
C SER A 223 -7.49 -33.14 -11.04
N ALA A 224 -7.33 -33.00 -9.72
CA ALA A 224 -6.03 -33.03 -9.05
C ALA A 224 -5.51 -34.47 -8.86
N GLY A 225 -4.22 -34.67 -9.10
CA GLY A 225 -3.54 -35.90 -8.70
C GLY A 225 -3.33 -35.97 -7.19
N LYS A 226 -2.85 -37.14 -6.71
CA LYS A 226 -2.59 -37.37 -5.28
C LYS A 226 -1.59 -36.37 -4.69
N LEU A 227 -0.59 -35.96 -5.48
CA LEU A 227 0.44 -35.00 -5.04
C LEU A 227 -0.17 -33.61 -4.84
N GLU A 228 -0.94 -33.13 -5.82
CA GLU A 228 -1.63 -31.85 -5.80
C GLU A 228 -2.64 -31.79 -4.65
N ALA A 229 -3.44 -32.86 -4.48
CA ALA A 229 -4.39 -32.97 -3.37
C ALA A 229 -3.69 -32.93 -2.00
N THR A 230 -2.56 -33.62 -1.86
CA THR A 230 -1.76 -33.60 -0.61
C THR A 230 -1.20 -32.20 -0.31
N MET A 231 -0.75 -31.47 -1.33
CA MET A 231 -0.26 -30.10 -1.18
C MET A 231 -1.40 -29.13 -0.82
N ALA A 232 -2.53 -29.22 -1.51
CA ALA A 232 -3.73 -28.42 -1.25
C ALA A 232 -4.22 -28.64 0.18
N PHE A 233 -4.32 -29.89 0.64
CA PHE A 233 -4.73 -30.23 2.00
C PHE A 233 -3.86 -29.54 3.07
N LYS A 234 -2.53 -29.57 2.91
CA LYS A 234 -1.62 -28.87 3.83
C LYS A 234 -1.83 -27.36 3.83
N ILE A 235 -2.11 -26.77 2.66
CA ILE A 235 -2.39 -25.34 2.53
C ILE A 235 -3.69 -24.98 3.26
N LEU A 236 -4.77 -25.74 3.06
CA LEU A 236 -6.04 -25.49 3.75
C LEU A 236 -5.91 -25.64 5.27
N GLN A 237 -5.25 -26.70 5.76
CA GLN A 237 -4.98 -26.86 7.19
C GLN A 237 -4.21 -25.68 7.78
N LYS A 238 -3.15 -25.23 7.08
CA LYS A 238 -2.39 -24.07 7.53
C LYS A 238 -3.21 -22.79 7.50
N ALA A 239 -4.03 -22.58 6.47
CA ALA A 239 -4.84 -21.37 6.37
C ALA A 239 -5.93 -21.30 7.45
N LYS A 240 -6.42 -22.44 7.94
CA LYS A 240 -7.27 -22.49 9.14
C LYS A 240 -6.55 -21.93 10.37
N VAL A 241 -5.34 -22.44 10.67
CA VAL A 241 -4.52 -21.96 11.80
C VAL A 241 -4.20 -20.46 11.64
N GLN A 242 -3.80 -20.04 10.45
CA GLN A 242 -3.50 -18.62 10.18
C GLN A 242 -4.72 -17.71 10.37
N GLY A 243 -5.93 -18.21 10.13
CA GLY A 243 -7.16 -17.45 10.41
C GLY A 243 -7.36 -17.17 11.90
N GLU A 244 -7.00 -18.13 12.77
CA GLU A 244 -7.03 -17.97 14.23
C GLU A 244 -5.94 -16.99 14.70
N ASP A 245 -4.71 -17.16 14.21
CA ASP A 245 -3.58 -16.27 14.52
C ASP A 245 -3.86 -14.83 14.09
N LEU A 246 -4.51 -14.65 12.94
CA LEU A 246 -4.92 -13.34 12.42
C LEU A 246 -5.95 -12.66 13.32
N ALA A 247 -6.92 -13.42 13.86
CA ALA A 247 -7.89 -12.89 14.81
C ALA A 247 -7.22 -12.38 16.09
N LEU A 248 -6.27 -13.15 16.64
CA LEU A 248 -5.48 -12.76 17.81
C LEU A 248 -4.61 -11.52 17.53
N TYR A 249 -4.00 -11.46 16.35
CA TYR A 249 -3.18 -10.32 15.95
C TYR A 249 -4.02 -9.03 15.85
N PHE A 250 -5.20 -9.09 15.25
CA PHE A 250 -6.07 -7.92 15.17
C PHE A 250 -6.60 -7.48 16.53
N GLU A 251 -6.89 -8.40 17.44
CA GLU A 251 -7.22 -8.06 18.82
C GLU A 251 -6.07 -7.33 19.51
N PHE A 252 -4.85 -7.83 19.35
CA PHE A 252 -3.65 -7.16 19.84
C PHE A 252 -3.53 -5.73 19.26
N CYS A 253 -3.70 -5.55 17.95
CA CYS A 253 -3.61 -4.23 17.30
C CYS A 253 -4.66 -3.24 17.82
N ARG A 254 -5.91 -3.69 18.04
CA ARG A 254 -6.96 -2.86 18.65
C ARG A 254 -6.57 -2.42 20.06
N ASN A 255 -6.08 -3.35 20.88
CA ASN A 255 -5.65 -3.04 22.26
C ASN A 255 -4.43 -2.11 22.30
N PHE A 256 -3.55 -2.21 21.31
CA PHE A 256 -2.38 -1.33 21.19
C PHE A 256 -2.76 0.10 20.74
N GLY A 257 -3.89 0.26 20.05
CA GLY A 257 -4.39 1.54 19.54
C GLY A 257 -4.00 1.81 18.08
N VAL A 258 -3.93 0.77 17.26
CA VAL A 258 -3.72 0.88 15.81
C VAL A 258 -5.07 1.17 15.13
N PHE A 259 -5.17 2.26 14.38
CA PHE A 259 -6.46 2.77 13.87
C PHE A 259 -7.11 1.81 12.86
N ASN A 260 -6.33 1.30 11.90
CA ASN A 260 -6.85 0.38 10.88
C ASN A 260 -7.31 -0.97 11.43
N ALA A 261 -7.02 -1.28 12.70
CA ALA A 261 -7.48 -2.51 13.36
C ALA A 261 -8.95 -2.45 13.85
N LEU A 262 -9.56 -1.26 13.87
CA LEU A 262 -10.91 -1.03 14.40
C LEU A 262 -12.01 -1.39 13.40
N GLU A 263 -11.72 -1.35 12.09
CA GLU A 263 -12.69 -1.54 11.00
C GLU A 263 -12.58 -2.93 10.34
N VAL A 264 -11.83 -3.84 10.96
CA VAL A 264 -11.47 -5.12 10.36
C VAL A 264 -12.68 -6.07 10.25
N PRO A 265 -13.02 -6.56 9.04
CA PRO A 265 -14.05 -7.58 8.86
C PRO A 265 -13.69 -8.88 9.60
N LYS A 266 -14.71 -9.65 10.01
CA LYS A 266 -14.46 -10.99 10.57
C LYS A 266 -13.75 -11.86 9.53
N VAL A 267 -12.61 -12.41 9.92
CA VAL A 267 -11.84 -13.37 9.13
C VAL A 267 -12.73 -14.55 8.77
N THR A 268 -13.02 -14.74 7.49
CA THR A 268 -13.82 -15.88 6.99
C THR A 268 -13.00 -17.16 7.14
N GLN A 269 -13.51 -18.12 7.91
CA GLN A 269 -12.86 -19.42 8.03
C GLN A 269 -13.10 -20.28 6.78
N ILE A 270 -12.13 -21.16 6.51
CA ILE A 270 -12.23 -22.14 5.43
C ILE A 270 -13.27 -23.21 5.81
N PRO A 271 -14.26 -23.51 4.96
CA PRO A 271 -15.28 -24.51 5.27
C PRO A 271 -14.67 -25.89 5.56
N GLU A 272 -15.06 -26.51 6.68
CA GLU A 272 -14.61 -27.86 7.06
C GLU A 272 -14.99 -28.95 6.04
N ALA A 273 -16.01 -28.71 5.22
CA ALA A 273 -16.43 -29.64 4.18
C ALA A 273 -15.34 -29.84 3.12
N ASP A 274 -14.74 -28.74 2.64
CA ASP A 274 -13.72 -28.75 1.60
C ASP A 274 -12.45 -29.48 2.04
N ILE A 275 -12.10 -29.36 3.34
CA ILE A 275 -10.98 -30.08 3.95
C ILE A 275 -11.25 -31.60 3.94
N LYS A 276 -12.47 -32.02 4.27
CA LYS A 276 -12.84 -33.45 4.29
C LYS A 276 -12.86 -34.07 2.90
N ASP A 277 -13.26 -33.32 1.88
CA ASP A 277 -13.26 -33.83 0.51
C ASP A 277 -11.84 -34.06 -0.01
N LEU A 278 -10.89 -33.20 0.35
CA LEU A 278 -9.46 -33.42 0.12
C LEU A 278 -8.92 -34.67 0.83
N GLU A 279 -9.30 -34.91 2.08
CA GLU A 279 -8.90 -36.12 2.81
C GLU A 279 -9.39 -37.39 2.09
N ARG A 280 -10.60 -37.37 1.55
CA ARG A 280 -11.16 -38.50 0.78
C ARG A 280 -10.36 -38.78 -0.48
N ILE A 281 -9.98 -37.74 -1.24
CA ILE A 281 -9.15 -37.86 -2.45
C ILE A 281 -7.77 -38.46 -2.09
N ILE A 282 -7.14 -37.97 -1.02
CA ILE A 282 -5.81 -38.46 -0.58
C ILE A 282 -5.85 -39.94 -0.16
N ASN A 283 -6.93 -40.33 0.53
CA ASN A 283 -7.12 -41.69 1.02
C ASN A 283 -7.55 -42.69 -0.07
N GLY A 284 -7.82 -42.22 -1.29
CA GLY A 284 -8.13 -43.08 -2.43
C GLY A 284 -9.46 -43.82 -2.32
N VAL A 285 -10.43 -43.27 -1.58
CA VAL A 285 -11.78 -43.84 -1.51
C VAL A 285 -12.45 -43.61 -2.88
N PRO A 286 -12.78 -44.67 -3.64
CA PRO A 286 -13.44 -44.50 -4.94
C PRO A 286 -14.84 -43.93 -4.73
N GLU A 287 -15.28 -43.03 -5.62
CA GLU A 287 -16.67 -42.62 -5.67
C GLU A 287 -17.56 -43.85 -5.92
N ALA A 288 -18.38 -44.21 -4.93
CA ALA A 288 -19.68 -44.78 -5.24
C ALA A 288 -20.52 -43.63 -5.81
N LYS A 289 -20.49 -43.50 -7.14
CA LYS A 289 -21.38 -42.60 -7.88
C LYS A 289 -22.82 -42.85 -7.43
N SER A 290 -23.42 -41.87 -6.77
CA SER A 290 -24.87 -41.71 -6.80
C SER A 290 -25.16 -40.41 -7.52
N TYR A 291 -25.22 -40.51 -8.85
CA TYR A 291 -26.06 -39.60 -9.61
C TYR A 291 -27.50 -39.83 -9.12
N LYS A 292 -27.93 -39.05 -8.14
CA LYS A 292 -29.35 -38.76 -8.02
C LYS A 292 -29.62 -37.63 -9.01
N ASN A 293 -30.19 -38.00 -10.16
CA ASN A 293 -31.01 -37.07 -10.92
C ASN A 293 -32.11 -36.59 -9.98
N VAL A 294 -31.95 -35.38 -9.43
CA VAL A 294 -33.08 -34.63 -8.90
C VAL A 294 -33.37 -33.61 -9.98
N ASN A 295 -34.43 -33.89 -10.74
CA ASN A 295 -35.07 -32.92 -11.59
C ASN A 295 -35.44 -31.69 -10.75
N ASP A 296 -35.38 -30.55 -11.40
CA ASP A 296 -35.68 -29.20 -10.92
C ASP A 296 -36.88 -29.12 -9.96
N GLU A 297 -36.64 -28.43 -8.84
CA GLU A 297 -37.54 -27.46 -8.16
C GLU A 297 -37.11 -27.33 -6.69
N ASP A 298 -36.06 -26.54 -6.42
CA ASP A 298 -35.99 -25.65 -5.25
C ASP A 298 -34.82 -24.65 -5.40
N ASP A 299 -35.07 -23.60 -6.19
CA ASP A 299 -34.20 -22.43 -6.29
C ASP A 299 -34.20 -21.66 -4.96
N ASN A 300 -33.21 -21.92 -4.09
CA ASN A 300 -32.46 -20.87 -3.37
C ASN A 300 -31.44 -21.46 -2.38
N LYS A 301 -30.25 -21.77 -2.90
CA LYS A 301 -28.98 -21.58 -2.19
C LYS A 301 -27.88 -21.42 -3.22
N ALA A 302 -28.01 -20.34 -4.00
CA ALA A 302 -26.90 -19.85 -4.80
C ALA A 302 -25.69 -19.64 -3.88
N ILE A 303 -24.56 -20.18 -4.30
CA ILE A 303 -23.26 -19.67 -3.88
C ILE A 303 -23.24 -18.22 -4.35
N VAL A 304 -23.57 -17.30 -3.44
CA VAL A 304 -23.30 -15.88 -3.63
C VAL A 304 -21.80 -15.72 -3.44
N VAL A 305 -21.02 -16.04 -4.48
CA VAL A 305 -19.85 -15.20 -4.75
C VAL A 305 -20.45 -13.86 -5.12
N LYS A 306 -20.66 -13.02 -4.11
CA LYS A 306 -20.79 -11.60 -4.34
C LYS A 306 -19.47 -11.21 -4.96
N GLU A 307 -19.50 -10.99 -6.26
CA GLU A 307 -18.47 -10.29 -6.99
C GLU A 307 -18.52 -8.81 -6.57
N ASP A 308 -18.34 -8.57 -5.27
CA ASP A 308 -17.96 -7.28 -4.74
C ASP A 308 -16.43 -7.24 -4.90
N VAL A 309 -15.99 -6.90 -6.11
CA VAL A 309 -14.85 -5.99 -6.23
C VAL A 309 -15.12 -4.89 -5.22
N ALA A 310 -14.19 -4.62 -4.31
CA ALA A 310 -14.32 -3.56 -3.31
C ALA A 310 -14.65 -2.23 -4.01
N ILE A 311 -15.94 -1.93 -4.11
CA ILE A 311 -16.49 -0.61 -4.32
C ILE A 311 -17.08 -0.24 -2.97
N VAL A 312 -16.54 0.85 -2.44
CA VAL A 312 -16.95 1.54 -1.23
C VAL A 312 -18.45 1.83 -1.32
N GLU A 313 -19.27 1.18 -0.49
CA GLU A 313 -20.57 1.75 -0.12
C GLU A 313 -20.33 2.72 1.04
N GLU A 314 -20.26 4.02 0.72
CA GLU A 314 -20.44 5.07 1.71
C GLU A 314 -21.83 4.94 2.32
N LYS A 315 -21.90 4.65 3.61
CA LYS A 315 -23.09 4.95 4.40
C LYS A 315 -23.13 6.46 4.62
N GLU A 316 -24.02 7.15 3.91
CA GLU A 316 -24.41 8.52 4.24
C GLU A 316 -24.86 8.61 5.71
N PRO A 317 -24.38 9.61 6.48
CA PRO A 317 -24.98 9.96 7.74
C PRO A 317 -26.30 10.71 7.49
N ASN A 318 -27.35 10.32 8.21
CA ASN A 318 -28.64 11.01 8.27
C ASN A 318 -28.48 12.53 8.44
N SER A 319 -28.63 13.30 7.37
CA SER A 319 -29.07 14.69 7.38
C SER A 319 -29.63 15.05 6.01
N ARG A 320 -30.96 15.03 5.87
CA ARG A 320 -31.66 15.50 4.67
C ARG A 320 -31.48 17.01 4.54
N LEU A 321 -30.51 17.46 3.74
CA LEU A 321 -30.54 18.77 3.10
C LEU A 321 -31.01 18.57 1.66
N LYS A 322 -32.16 19.14 1.31
CA LYS A 322 -32.71 19.12 -0.04
C LYS A 322 -32.20 20.34 -0.81
N THR A 323 -31.48 20.11 -1.90
CA THR A 323 -31.18 21.13 -2.90
C THR A 323 -32.42 21.39 -3.75
N ILE A 324 -32.84 22.65 -3.85
CA ILE A 324 -33.89 23.10 -4.77
C ILE A 324 -33.17 23.70 -5.98
N VAL A 325 -33.30 23.09 -7.15
CA VAL A 325 -32.86 23.70 -8.41
C VAL A 325 -33.98 24.64 -8.86
N THR A 326 -33.65 25.91 -9.08
CA THR A 326 -34.57 26.91 -9.62
C THR A 326 -34.00 27.45 -10.92
N ASP A 327 -34.87 27.77 -11.88
CA ASP A 327 -34.48 28.28 -13.19
C ASP A 327 -34.20 29.80 -13.17
N LYS A 328 -34.11 30.38 -11.97
CA LYS A 328 -33.83 31.80 -11.74
C LYS A 328 -32.40 31.96 -11.25
N TRP A 329 -31.62 32.72 -12.01
CA TRP A 329 -30.25 33.09 -11.66
C TRP A 329 -30.26 34.05 -10.47
N GLU A 330 -29.66 33.64 -9.35
CA GLU A 330 -29.26 34.56 -8.28
C GLU A 330 -27.84 35.05 -8.56
N ILE A 331 -27.66 36.36 -8.49
CA ILE A 331 -26.35 37.01 -8.55
C ILE A 331 -25.89 37.17 -7.11
N PHE A 332 -24.78 36.54 -6.75
CA PHE A 332 -24.13 36.73 -5.46
C PHE A 332 -23.18 37.92 -5.57
N GLU A 333 -23.38 38.95 -4.74
CA GLU A 333 -22.40 40.04 -4.61
C GLU A 333 -21.19 39.52 -3.82
N GLU A 334 -20.02 39.51 -4.47
CA GLU A 334 -18.75 39.15 -3.83
C GLU A 334 -18.26 40.32 -2.95
N ASP A 335 -18.22 40.12 -1.63
CA ASP A 335 -17.58 41.06 -0.69
C ASP A 335 -16.04 41.03 -0.84
N VAL A 336 -15.53 41.81 -1.78
CA VAL A 336 -14.10 42.09 -1.92
C VAL A 336 -13.72 43.22 -0.97
N ASN A 337 -13.21 42.86 0.21
CA ASN A 337 -12.68 43.80 1.18
C ASN A 337 -11.18 44.06 0.90
N ILE A 338 -10.88 45.01 0.01
CA ILE A 338 -9.52 45.53 -0.24
C ILE A 338 -9.35 46.85 0.54
N ASN A 339 -8.48 46.81 1.55
CA ASN A 339 -8.01 47.99 2.26
C ASN A 339 -7.26 48.94 1.30
N SER A 340 -7.79 50.14 1.14
CA SER A 340 -7.19 51.25 0.40
C SER A 340 -6.29 52.11 1.29
N GLN A 341 -5.02 52.22 0.91
CA GLN A 341 -4.18 53.42 1.01
C GLN A 341 -3.34 53.37 -0.28
N GLY A 342 -3.47 54.22 -1.29
CA GLY A 342 -3.63 55.66 -1.29
C GLY A 342 -2.34 56.25 -1.88
N ASN A 343 -2.31 56.50 -3.20
CA ASN A 343 -1.66 57.67 -3.80
C ASN A 343 -1.85 57.73 -5.33
N HIS A 344 -2.13 58.96 -5.77
CA HIS A 344 -2.36 59.45 -7.12
C HIS A 344 -1.19 59.19 -8.09
N GLU A 345 -1.48 58.96 -9.38
CA GLU A 345 -1.33 59.98 -10.43
C GLU A 345 -1.75 59.46 -11.82
N THR A 346 -2.33 60.38 -12.57
CA THR A 346 -2.98 60.31 -13.88
C THR A 346 -2.02 60.16 -15.06
N SER A 347 -2.39 59.42 -16.11
CA SER A 347 -2.32 59.92 -17.50
C SER A 347 -3.08 59.04 -18.50
N HIS A 348 -3.75 59.74 -19.43
CA HIS A 348 -4.52 59.27 -20.58
C HIS A 348 -3.74 58.37 -21.55
N PHE A 349 -4.42 57.50 -22.31
CA PHE A 349 -4.41 57.57 -23.79
C PHE A 349 -5.53 56.71 -24.43
N ARG A 350 -5.83 57.10 -25.66
CA ARG A 350 -7.08 57.00 -26.43
C ARG A 350 -7.12 55.75 -27.31
N ALA A 351 -8.33 55.26 -27.57
CA ALA A 351 -8.65 54.21 -28.53
C ALA A 351 -8.40 54.63 -30.00
N THR A 352 -8.07 53.65 -30.85
CA THR A 352 -8.38 53.69 -32.30
C THR A 352 -8.72 52.30 -32.83
N SER A 353 -9.89 52.26 -33.45
CA SER A 353 -10.50 51.24 -34.28
C SER A 353 -9.86 51.11 -35.67
N SER A 354 -9.91 49.93 -36.27
CA SER A 354 -10.12 49.77 -37.72
C SER A 354 -10.61 48.37 -38.04
N ALA A 355 -11.76 48.32 -38.72
CA ALA A 355 -12.50 47.16 -39.18
C ALA A 355 -12.14 46.82 -40.63
N GLU A 356 -12.30 45.55 -41.04
CA GLU A 356 -12.61 45.13 -42.41
C GLU A 356 -13.21 43.69 -42.38
N ASN A 357 -14.37 43.49 -43.03
CA ASN A 357 -15.22 42.27 -43.06
C ASN A 357 -14.97 41.40 -44.34
N PRO A 358 -15.82 40.40 -44.70
CA PRO A 358 -15.87 38.98 -44.33
C PRO A 358 -15.62 38.04 -45.57
N PRO A 359 -15.81 36.69 -45.51
CA PRO A 359 -17.14 36.14 -45.85
C PRO A 359 -17.57 34.85 -45.11
N ASN A 360 -18.89 34.66 -45.07
CA ASN A 360 -19.64 33.48 -44.62
C ASN A 360 -19.23 32.17 -45.31
N TYR A 361 -18.97 31.10 -44.55
CA TYR A 361 -19.39 29.72 -44.88
C TYR A 361 -19.55 28.86 -43.62
N LEU A 362 -20.80 28.43 -43.38
CA LEU A 362 -21.29 27.22 -42.68
C LEU A 362 -20.85 26.93 -41.23
N PRO A 363 -21.80 26.63 -40.31
CA PRO A 363 -21.49 26.28 -38.93
C PRO A 363 -20.88 24.87 -38.86
N ILE A 364 -19.58 24.79 -38.60
CA ILE A 364 -18.93 23.55 -38.18
C ILE A 364 -19.28 23.35 -36.70
N VAL A 365 -20.13 22.36 -36.47
CA VAL A 365 -20.41 21.78 -35.15
C VAL A 365 -19.07 21.37 -34.50
N PRO A 366 -18.68 21.89 -33.32
CA PRO A 366 -17.58 21.32 -32.58
C PRO A 366 -18.03 19.96 -32.05
N VAL A 367 -17.40 18.90 -32.56
CA VAL A 367 -17.38 17.59 -31.91
C VAL A 367 -16.69 17.80 -30.56
N TYR A 368 -17.47 17.78 -29.49
CA TYR A 368 -16.92 17.67 -28.14
C TYR A 368 -16.29 16.29 -28.03
N HIS A 369 -14.96 16.24 -28.08
CA HIS A 369 -14.25 15.16 -27.44
C HIS A 369 -14.43 15.37 -25.93
N GLU A 370 -15.31 14.57 -25.33
CA GLU A 370 -15.27 14.28 -23.90
C GLU A 370 -13.91 13.62 -23.60
N GLN A 371 -12.91 14.43 -23.32
CA GLN A 371 -11.75 13.98 -22.56
C GLN A 371 -12.16 14.08 -21.09
N GLU A 372 -12.69 12.96 -20.58
CA GLU A 372 -12.77 12.72 -19.14
C GLU A 372 -11.37 12.92 -18.55
N ILE A 373 -11.24 13.97 -17.74
CA ILE A 373 -10.13 14.19 -16.83
C ILE A 373 -10.24 13.08 -15.78
N PRO A 374 -9.24 12.19 -15.62
CA PRO A 374 -9.30 11.21 -14.54
C PRO A 374 -9.12 11.93 -13.21
N ASP A 375 -10.18 11.94 -12.41
CA ASP A 375 -10.16 12.40 -11.04
C ASP A 375 -9.06 11.66 -10.25
N PHE A 376 -8.11 12.43 -9.75
CA PHE A 376 -7.14 11.97 -8.78
C PHE A 376 -7.82 11.86 -7.42
N ILE A 377 -8.27 10.65 -7.06
CA ILE A 377 -8.24 10.09 -5.69
C ILE A 377 -8.50 8.59 -5.85
N CYS A 378 -7.55 7.75 -5.42
CA CYS A 378 -7.83 6.41 -4.90
C CYS A 378 -6.55 5.88 -4.21
N PHE A 379 -6.55 5.93 -2.87
CA PHE A 379 -5.75 5.04 -2.05
C PHE A 379 -6.66 3.88 -1.63
N TYR A 380 -6.43 2.70 -2.19
CA TYR A 380 -6.80 1.41 -1.60
C TYR A 380 -5.75 0.37 -1.97
#